data_AF-A0A846CTY3-F1
#
_entry.id   AF-A0A846CTY3-F1
#
_cell.length_a   1.000
_cell.length_b   1.000
_cell.length_c   1.000
_cell.angle_alpha   90.00
_cell.angle_beta   90.00
_cell.angle_gamma   90.00
#
_symmetry.space_group_name_H-M   'P 1'
#
loop_
_entity.id
_entity.type
_entity.pdbx_description
1 polymer ?
#
loop_
_entity_poly.entity_id
_entity_poly.type
_entity_poly.pdbx_seq_one_letter_code
_entity_poly.pdbx_strand_id
1 'polypeptide(L)'
;MQSDRLPPQNIEAEEAILGGILLDPEAINRVTELLRPEFFAIQAHQIIYKAMWQLYNQGKPTDLMTVTSWLSDNNQLEKIGGQVKIVQLLERTVSAVNIDQYAVLVVDKYIRRKLIQAGNEIFDLGFQTATRLETILDQAEQKIFAMTQDKPQQDLVPISETLIDTFQEIEDRNEGVALPGLACGFYDLDAMTGGFQRSDLIIVAGRPSMGKCAAYDTLVLQKDGSLVTLGEVYQRQEIELLTLGKNRRFHLTKPSAFVDDGVKLVFGVTTKLGRFVETTITHPFLTVDGWKPLAKLRVGEKIAVPRRLNIFGNETIPESKFSSLIDSDNFCLFPLVFKLERSQLALFIRYLFSLDGWVKISESRGVCFGYSTVSKKLVRQVQHILLRFGIVAAIEKIEDKRSEKRKVVKEFRIQNSEFRSCFCNIDLWHLTITDALSQKNFIADIGVFNSKNFNFDSSWLNLIAENNFWDEQLENRVIFWDELVSLVESFAESKSRSLQSRTVKGKSPKNSENLTATDTICG
;
A
#
# COMPACT_ATOMS: atom_id res chain seq x y z
N MET A 1 15.36 38.78 31.87
CA MET A 1 14.05 39.48 31.79
C MET A 1 12.96 38.50 32.22
N GLN A 2 12.84 38.23 33.52
CA GLN A 2 11.66 37.55 34.06
C GLN A 2 10.76 38.67 34.57
N SER A 3 9.74 39.02 33.79
CA SER A 3 8.66 39.87 34.26
C SER A 3 8.01 39.21 35.48
N ASP A 4 7.58 40.01 36.45
CA ASP A 4 6.72 39.63 37.58
C ASP A 4 5.56 38.73 37.11
N ARG A 5 5.78 37.41 37.10
CA ARG A 5 4.75 36.43 36.77
C ARG A 5 4.09 36.02 38.07
N LEU A 6 3.13 36.84 38.49
CA LEU A 6 2.17 36.43 39.50
C LEU A 6 1.48 35.14 39.03
N PRO A 7 1.19 34.20 39.95
CA PRO A 7 0.46 33.00 39.60
C PRO A 7 -0.90 33.38 38.98
N PRO A 8 -1.39 32.60 38.00
CA PRO A 8 -2.63 32.90 37.31
C PRO A 8 -3.79 32.95 38.32
N GLN A 9 -4.45 34.09 38.37
CA GLN A 9 -5.59 34.36 39.24
C GLN A 9 -6.57 35.29 38.54
N ASN A 10 -7.84 35.19 38.91
CA ASN A 10 -8.88 36.12 38.46
C ASN A 10 -9.65 36.58 39.70
N ILE A 11 -9.17 37.68 40.30
CA ILE A 11 -9.72 38.20 41.54
C ILE A 11 -11.15 38.67 41.34
N GLU A 12 -11.45 39.31 40.20
CA GLU A 12 -12.78 39.82 39.88
C GLU A 12 -13.83 38.69 39.82
N ALA A 13 -13.48 37.56 39.19
CA ALA A 13 -14.36 36.39 39.14
C ALA A 13 -14.57 35.77 40.54
N GLU A 14 -13.53 35.70 41.36
CA GLU A 14 -13.65 35.21 42.74
C GLU A 14 -14.56 36.11 43.60
N GLU A 15 -14.37 37.43 43.51
CA GLU A 15 -15.21 38.40 44.23
C GLU A 15 -16.66 38.35 43.74
N ALA A 16 -16.87 38.21 42.44
CA ALA A 16 -18.19 38.04 41.80
C ALA A 16 -18.95 36.79 42.31
N ILE A 17 -18.26 35.66 42.46
CA ILE A 17 -18.86 34.42 42.96
C ILE A 17 -19.23 34.58 44.44
N LEU A 18 -18.31 35.07 45.27
CA LEU A 18 -18.54 35.18 46.71
C LEU A 18 -19.66 36.16 47.04
N GLY A 19 -19.68 37.35 46.44
CA GLY A 19 -20.78 38.29 46.69
C GLY A 19 -22.08 37.87 46.01
N GLY A 20 -22.02 37.14 44.89
CA GLY A 20 -23.20 36.54 44.28
C GLY A 20 -23.90 35.53 45.20
N ILE A 21 -23.12 34.69 45.90
CA ILE A 21 -23.64 33.73 46.90
C ILE A 21 -24.19 34.46 48.14
N LEU A 22 -23.57 35.58 48.55
CA LEU A 22 -24.06 36.39 49.66
C LEU A 22 -25.37 37.11 49.34
N LEU A 23 -25.56 37.50 48.07
CA LEU A 23 -26.74 38.23 47.60
C LEU A 23 -27.92 37.27 47.36
N ASP A 24 -27.64 36.09 46.80
CA ASP A 24 -28.62 35.03 46.56
C ASP A 24 -28.12 33.71 47.17
N PRO A 25 -28.59 33.33 48.38
CA PRO A 25 -28.18 32.10 49.03
C PRO A 25 -28.44 30.82 48.23
N GLU A 26 -29.41 30.81 47.31
CA GLU A 26 -29.70 29.66 46.45
C GLU A 26 -28.64 29.45 45.36
N ALA A 27 -27.87 30.50 45.04
CA ALA A 27 -26.84 30.42 44.01
C ALA A 27 -25.71 29.44 44.37
N ILE A 28 -25.50 29.16 45.67
CA ILE A 28 -24.48 28.20 46.11
C ILE A 28 -24.74 26.79 45.55
N ASN A 29 -26.01 26.41 45.37
CA ASN A 29 -26.41 25.09 44.85
C ASN A 29 -25.74 24.79 43.51
N ARG A 30 -25.76 25.77 42.59
CA ARG A 30 -25.21 25.63 41.24
C ARG A 30 -23.68 25.52 41.21
N VAL A 31 -23.02 26.05 42.23
CA VAL A 31 -21.57 26.26 42.25
C VAL A 31 -20.87 25.20 43.10
N THR A 32 -21.56 24.61 44.08
CA THR A 32 -20.99 23.61 45.00
C THR A 32 -20.43 22.37 44.28
N GLU A 33 -21.04 21.98 43.17
CA GLU A 33 -20.58 20.85 42.34
C GLU A 33 -19.27 21.17 41.59
N LEU A 34 -19.08 22.44 41.22
CA LEU A 34 -17.96 22.89 40.38
C LEU A 34 -16.77 23.43 41.18
N LEU A 35 -17.01 24.04 42.35
CA LEU A 35 -15.99 24.75 43.12
C LEU A 35 -15.71 24.12 44.48
N ARG A 36 -14.42 23.88 44.75
CA ARG A 36 -13.88 23.56 46.07
C ARG A 36 -13.20 24.79 46.70
N PRO A 37 -13.13 24.88 48.04
CA PRO A 37 -12.49 26.01 48.71
C PRO A 37 -11.04 26.28 48.28
N GLU A 38 -10.31 25.24 47.89
CA GLU A 38 -8.92 25.30 47.44
C GLU A 38 -8.73 26.01 46.08
N PHE A 39 -9.82 26.20 45.32
CA PHE A 39 -9.77 26.76 43.97
C PHE A 39 -9.57 28.28 43.95
N PHE A 40 -9.85 28.97 45.06
CA PHE A 40 -9.64 30.41 45.18
C PHE A 40 -8.15 30.73 45.39
N ALA A 41 -7.66 31.80 44.77
CA ALA A 41 -6.26 32.23 44.88
C ALA A 41 -5.96 32.87 46.24
N ILE A 42 -6.88 33.71 46.70
CA ILE A 42 -6.71 34.53 47.89
C ILE A 42 -7.15 33.73 49.12
N GLN A 43 -6.28 33.61 50.12
CA GLN A 43 -6.57 32.85 51.34
C GLN A 43 -7.84 33.36 52.07
N ALA A 44 -8.08 34.67 52.07
CA ALA A 44 -9.31 35.23 52.63
C ALA A 44 -10.57 34.71 51.90
N HIS A 45 -10.54 34.61 50.57
CA HIS A 45 -11.65 34.08 49.77
C HIS A 45 -11.86 32.58 50.03
N GLN A 46 -10.78 31.81 50.19
CA GLN A 46 -10.86 30.38 50.55
C GLN A 46 -11.57 30.18 51.89
N ILE A 47 -11.23 30.99 52.90
CA ILE A 47 -11.86 30.93 54.23
C ILE A 47 -13.34 31.29 54.16
N ILE A 48 -13.69 32.35 53.43
CA ILE A 48 -15.08 32.80 53.25
C ILE A 48 -15.91 31.72 52.55
N TYR A 49 -15.42 31.17 51.43
CA TYR A 49 -16.12 30.09 50.72
C TYR A 49 -16.24 28.83 51.58
N LYS A 50 -15.19 28.48 52.35
CA LYS A 50 -15.24 27.33 53.27
C LYS A 50 -16.33 27.51 54.33
N ALA A 51 -16.49 28.71 54.88
CA ALA A 51 -17.56 29.03 55.81
C ALA A 51 -18.95 28.87 55.16
N MET A 52 -19.12 29.40 53.95
CA MET A 52 -20.35 29.25 53.16
C MET A 52 -20.68 27.78 52.89
N TRP A 53 -19.69 27.00 52.45
CA TRP A 53 -19.84 25.57 52.18
C TRP A 53 -20.22 24.77 53.44
N GLN A 54 -19.64 25.12 54.60
CA GLN A 54 -20.01 24.47 55.87
C GLN A 54 -21.41 24.85 56.34
N LEU A 55 -21.82 26.11 56.19
CA LEU A 55 -23.17 26.57 56.49
C LEU A 55 -24.20 25.89 55.57
N TYR A 56 -23.88 25.78 54.29
CA TYR A 56 -24.69 25.07 53.30
C TYR A 56 -24.87 23.59 53.65
N ASN A 57 -23.79 22.89 54.01
CA ASN A 57 -23.86 21.50 54.48
C ASN A 57 -24.66 21.33 55.79
N GLN A 58 -24.80 22.40 56.59
CA GLN A 58 -25.66 22.43 57.78
C GLN A 58 -27.11 22.82 57.47
N GLY A 59 -27.45 23.09 56.20
CA GLY A 59 -28.77 23.56 55.79
C GLY A 59 -29.11 24.98 56.26
N LYS A 60 -28.09 25.80 56.57
CA LYS A 60 -28.27 27.20 56.98
C LYS A 60 -28.10 28.14 55.79
N PRO A 61 -28.84 29.27 55.73
CA PRO A 61 -28.73 30.22 54.63
C PRO A 61 -27.36 30.92 54.62
N THR A 62 -26.78 31.08 53.44
CA THR A 62 -25.46 31.71 53.23
C THR A 62 -25.55 33.23 53.00
N ASP A 63 -26.36 33.91 53.80
CA ASP A 63 -26.48 35.38 53.78
C ASP A 63 -25.34 36.06 54.56
N LEU A 64 -25.11 37.35 54.30
CA LEU A 64 -24.12 38.21 54.94
C LEU A 64 -24.12 38.07 56.46
N MET A 65 -25.29 38.15 57.09
CA MET A 65 -25.43 38.11 58.55
C MET A 65 -25.04 36.74 59.11
N THR A 66 -25.45 35.66 58.45
CA THR A 66 -25.16 34.29 58.90
C THR A 66 -23.68 33.97 58.73
N VAL A 67 -23.10 34.33 57.59
CA VAL A 67 -21.67 34.10 57.29
C VAL A 67 -20.79 34.93 58.24
N THR A 68 -21.13 36.19 58.50
CA THR A 68 -20.37 37.05 59.44
C THR A 68 -20.45 36.53 60.88
N SER A 69 -21.63 36.12 61.36
CA SER A 69 -21.77 35.51 62.69
C SER A 69 -20.93 34.24 62.79
N TRP A 70 -21.01 33.35 61.81
CA TRP A 70 -20.25 32.09 61.82
C TRP A 70 -18.74 32.31 61.82
N LEU A 71 -18.25 33.29 61.04
CA LEU A 71 -16.83 33.65 61.01
C LEU A 71 -16.36 34.30 62.31
N SER A 72 -17.25 35.05 62.99
CA SER A 72 -17.00 35.61 64.33
C SER A 72 -16.89 34.50 65.37
N ASP A 73 -17.83 33.57 65.38
CA ASP A 73 -17.87 32.45 66.34
C ASP A 73 -16.63 31.54 66.22
N ASN A 74 -16.07 31.42 65.02
CA ASN A 74 -14.86 30.64 64.76
C ASN A 74 -13.55 31.44 64.85
N ASN A 75 -13.58 32.70 65.29
CA ASN A 75 -12.41 33.60 65.35
C ASN A 75 -11.64 33.70 64.02
N GLN A 76 -12.36 33.62 62.88
CA GLN A 76 -11.78 33.74 61.54
C GLN A 76 -12.03 35.11 60.91
N LEU A 77 -12.94 35.90 61.50
CA LEU A 77 -13.35 37.21 60.98
C LEU A 77 -12.21 38.24 60.95
N GLU A 78 -11.29 38.22 61.91
CA GLU A 78 -10.11 39.10 61.90
C GLU A 78 -9.13 38.73 60.77
N LYS A 79 -8.98 37.44 60.48
CA LYS A 79 -8.02 36.93 59.46
C LYS A 79 -8.38 37.31 58.04
N ILE A 80 -9.66 37.57 57.77
CA ILE A 80 -10.19 37.94 56.44
C ILE A 80 -10.26 39.46 56.22
N GLY A 81 -9.85 40.27 57.21
CA GLY A 81 -9.93 41.74 57.12
C GLY A 81 -11.22 42.33 57.71
N GLY A 82 -11.93 41.58 58.55
CA GLY A 82 -13.14 42.03 59.24
C GLY A 82 -14.41 42.05 58.37
N GLN A 83 -15.50 42.54 58.94
CA GLN A 83 -16.80 42.62 58.25
C GLN A 83 -16.74 43.49 56.99
N VAL A 84 -15.89 44.53 57.00
CA VAL A 84 -15.72 45.46 55.88
C VAL A 84 -15.37 44.73 54.58
N LYS A 85 -14.52 43.69 54.65
CA LYS A 85 -14.13 42.94 53.45
C LYS A 85 -15.31 42.18 52.84
N ILE A 86 -16.22 41.64 53.65
CA ILE A 86 -17.39 40.89 53.16
C ILE A 86 -18.41 41.85 52.53
N VAL A 87 -18.62 43.02 53.14
CA VAL A 87 -19.47 44.07 52.56
C VAL A 87 -18.92 44.55 51.21
N GLN A 88 -17.60 44.74 51.11
CA GLN A 88 -16.95 45.09 49.84
C GLN A 88 -17.14 44.03 48.75
N LEU A 89 -17.18 42.74 49.10
CA LEU A 89 -17.47 41.68 48.13
C LEU A 89 -18.87 41.87 47.55
N LEU A 90 -19.89 42.07 48.41
CA LEU A 90 -21.26 42.33 47.99
C LEU A 90 -21.37 43.55 47.05
N GLU A 91 -20.75 44.67 47.40
CA GLU A 91 -20.80 45.90 46.59
C GLU A 91 -20.17 45.74 45.20
N ARG A 92 -19.16 44.88 45.07
CA ARG A 92 -18.47 44.63 43.79
C ARG A 92 -19.23 43.67 42.88
N THR A 93 -20.22 42.96 43.39
CA THR A 93 -20.99 42.00 42.59
C THR A 93 -22.13 42.66 41.84
N VAL A 94 -22.15 42.47 40.53
CA VAL A 94 -23.15 43.10 39.64
C VAL A 94 -24.41 42.22 39.52
N SER A 95 -24.29 40.89 39.57
CA SER A 95 -25.41 39.96 39.46
C SER A 95 -25.06 38.52 39.85
N ALA A 96 -26.01 37.81 40.45
CA ALA A 96 -25.93 36.38 40.76
C ALA A 96 -26.30 35.45 39.56
N VAL A 97 -26.73 36.00 38.43
CA VAL A 97 -27.22 35.19 37.30
C VAL A 97 -26.08 34.38 36.65
N ASN A 98 -24.90 35.00 36.46
CA ASN A 98 -23.80 34.41 35.68
C ASN A 98 -22.72 33.71 36.54
N ILE A 99 -23.04 33.33 37.77
CA ILE A 99 -22.05 32.74 38.69
C ILE A 99 -21.42 31.46 38.09
N ASP A 100 -22.19 30.67 37.34
CA ASP A 100 -21.73 29.44 36.68
C ASP A 100 -20.59 29.71 35.68
N GLN A 101 -20.69 30.81 34.91
CA GLN A 101 -19.65 31.19 33.96
C GLN A 101 -18.37 31.64 34.67
N TYR A 102 -18.50 32.38 35.78
CA TYR A 102 -17.36 32.80 36.57
C TYR A 102 -16.68 31.63 37.30
N ALA A 103 -17.46 30.63 37.74
CA ALA A 103 -16.93 29.42 38.35
C ALA A 103 -15.96 28.69 37.40
N VAL A 104 -16.34 28.53 36.12
CA VAL A 104 -15.46 27.92 35.10
C VAL A 104 -14.14 28.69 34.95
N LEU A 105 -14.17 30.02 35.01
CA LEU A 105 -12.97 30.85 34.92
C LEU A 105 -12.03 30.64 36.13
N VAL A 106 -12.58 30.52 37.34
CA VAL A 106 -11.79 30.23 38.56
C VAL A 106 -11.17 28.84 38.48
N VAL A 107 -11.92 27.84 37.99
CA VAL A 107 -11.40 26.47 37.76
C VAL A 107 -10.24 26.48 36.76
N ASP A 108 -10.35 27.19 35.62
CA ASP A 108 -9.23 27.33 34.65
C ASP A 108 -7.97 27.91 35.33
N LYS A 109 -8.13 28.96 36.15
CA LYS A 109 -6.99 29.56 36.86
C LYS A 109 -6.39 28.61 37.89
N TYR A 110 -7.22 27.89 38.64
CA TYR A 110 -6.75 26.88 39.59
C TYR A 110 -5.95 25.77 38.90
N ILE A 111 -6.45 25.21 37.79
CA ILE A 111 -5.75 24.16 37.02
C ILE A 111 -4.39 24.68 36.54
N ARG A 112 -4.32 25.92 36.06
CA ARG A 112 -3.04 26.54 35.66
C ARG A 112 -2.07 26.71 36.83
N ARG A 113 -2.56 27.08 38.03
CA ARG A 113 -1.73 27.15 39.24
C ARG A 113 -1.20 25.77 39.62
N LYS A 114 -2.08 24.76 39.59
CA LYS A 114 -1.69 23.37 39.87
C LYS A 114 -0.61 22.93 38.90
N LEU A 115 -0.76 23.20 37.59
CA LEU A 115 0.23 22.90 36.56
C LEU A 115 1.60 23.52 36.85
N ILE A 116 1.63 24.79 37.27
CA ILE A 116 2.87 25.46 37.67
C ILE A 116 3.50 24.76 38.88
N GLN A 117 2.69 24.37 39.87
CA GLN A 117 3.16 23.64 41.04
C GLN A 117 3.78 22.28 40.65
N ALA A 118 3.10 21.47 39.85
CA ALA A 118 3.68 20.20 39.39
C ALA A 118 4.92 20.42 38.53
N GLY A 119 4.94 21.48 37.70
CA GLY A 119 6.12 21.87 36.94
C GLY A 119 7.33 22.16 37.84
N ASN A 120 7.12 22.88 38.94
CA ASN A 120 8.17 23.14 39.94
C ASN A 120 8.61 21.86 40.65
N GLU A 121 7.67 20.97 41.01
CA GLU A 121 8.00 19.69 41.63
C GLU A 121 8.78 18.77 40.68
N ILE A 122 8.43 18.74 39.39
CA ILE A 122 9.17 18.00 38.34
C ILE A 122 10.54 18.64 38.12
N PHE A 123 10.62 19.96 38.15
CA PHE A 123 11.87 20.70 38.07
C PHE A 123 12.80 20.33 39.24
N ASP A 124 12.28 20.29 40.46
CA ASP A 124 13.04 19.88 41.65
C ASP A 124 13.48 18.42 41.59
N LEU A 125 12.65 17.52 41.06
CA LEU A 125 13.01 16.12 40.81
C LEU A 125 14.19 16.00 39.83
N GLY A 126 14.29 16.89 38.85
CA GLY A 126 15.40 16.92 37.88
C GLY A 126 16.78 17.19 38.50
N PHE A 127 16.85 17.84 39.67
CA PHE A 127 18.11 18.07 40.39
C PHE A 127 18.54 16.90 41.27
N GLN A 128 17.66 15.91 41.50
CA GLN A 128 17.95 14.77 42.37
C GLN A 128 18.78 13.72 41.63
N THR A 129 20.11 13.79 41.79
CA THR A 129 21.05 12.84 41.16
C THR A 129 21.21 11.53 41.93
N ALA A 130 20.63 11.41 43.13
CA ALA A 130 20.74 10.22 43.98
C ALA A 130 19.78 9.08 43.57
N THR A 131 18.68 9.40 42.89
CA THR A 131 17.64 8.47 42.43
C THR A 131 17.88 8.02 40.99
N ARG A 132 17.39 6.83 40.63
CA ARG A 132 17.50 6.31 39.26
C ARG A 132 16.60 7.10 38.32
N LEU A 133 17.09 7.40 37.11
CA LEU A 133 16.36 8.21 36.13
C LEU A 133 14.97 7.65 35.78
N GLU A 134 14.84 6.33 35.62
CA GLU A 134 13.56 5.66 35.32
C GLU A 134 12.49 6.00 36.37
N THR A 135 12.85 5.93 37.66
CA THR A 135 11.93 6.26 38.75
C THR A 135 11.55 7.74 38.79
N ILE A 136 12.42 8.64 38.33
CA ILE A 136 12.14 10.08 38.23
C ILE A 136 11.15 10.34 37.09
N LEU A 137 11.33 9.67 35.95
CA LEU A 137 10.41 9.78 34.81
C LEU A 137 9.02 9.24 35.17
N ASP A 138 8.93 8.09 35.86
CA ASP A 138 7.66 7.53 36.33
C ASP A 138 6.94 8.50 37.31
N GLN A 139 7.69 9.11 38.24
CA GLN A 139 7.12 10.08 39.18
C GLN A 139 6.64 11.36 38.47
N ALA A 140 7.36 11.82 37.45
CA ALA A 140 6.95 12.96 36.64
C ALA A 140 5.67 12.64 35.85
N GLU A 141 5.59 11.46 35.25
CA GLU A 141 4.39 10.99 34.53
C GLU A 141 3.18 10.90 35.46
N GLN A 142 3.33 10.29 36.64
CA GLN A 142 2.25 10.19 37.64
C GLN A 142 1.73 11.56 38.06
N LYS A 143 2.63 12.54 38.26
CA LYS A 143 2.24 13.92 38.64
C LYS A 143 1.44 14.62 37.54
N ILE A 144 1.82 14.47 36.28
CA ILE A 144 1.07 15.03 35.14
C ILE A 144 -0.29 14.31 34.99
N PHE A 145 -0.29 12.98 35.15
CA PHE A 145 -1.49 12.17 34.99
C PHE A 145 -2.56 12.47 36.05
N ALA A 146 -2.15 12.62 37.32
CA ALA A 146 -3.07 12.96 38.42
C ALA A 146 -3.86 14.25 38.18
N MET A 147 -3.28 15.22 37.47
CA MET A 147 -3.97 16.47 37.10
C MET A 147 -5.08 16.29 36.08
N THR A 148 -4.95 15.28 35.22
CA THR A 148 -5.92 15.01 34.16
C THR A 148 -7.16 14.31 34.73
N GLN A 149 -7.01 13.58 35.84
CA GLN A 149 -8.10 12.88 36.52
C GLN A 149 -8.99 13.77 37.41
N ASP A 150 -8.51 14.93 37.84
CA ASP A 150 -9.31 15.86 38.67
C ASP A 150 -10.41 16.61 37.91
N LYS A 151 -10.57 16.37 36.60
CA LYS A 151 -11.80 16.77 35.92
C LYS A 151 -12.93 15.91 36.49
N PRO A 152 -14.04 16.50 36.96
CA PRO A 152 -15.17 15.72 37.43
C PRO A 152 -15.57 14.76 36.30
N GLN A 153 -15.39 13.46 36.55
CA GLN A 153 -16.06 12.42 35.78
C GLN A 153 -17.55 12.76 35.81
N GLN A 154 -18.20 12.67 34.65
CA GLN A 154 -19.66 12.73 34.58
C GLN A 154 -20.24 11.80 35.64
N ASP A 155 -21.18 12.31 36.43
CA ASP A 155 -21.80 11.61 37.55
C ASP A 155 -22.33 10.24 37.17
N LEU A 156 -22.41 9.35 38.16
CA LEU A 156 -23.04 8.04 38.02
C LEU A 156 -24.51 8.22 37.65
N VAL A 157 -24.87 7.88 36.40
CA VAL A 157 -26.24 7.94 35.92
C VAL A 157 -27.07 6.79 36.54
N PRO A 158 -28.27 7.06 37.09
CA PRO A 158 -29.16 6.02 37.60
C PRO A 158 -29.53 5.01 36.50
N ILE A 159 -29.47 3.71 36.82
CA ILE A 159 -29.75 2.65 35.83
C ILE A 159 -31.16 2.74 35.25
N SER A 160 -32.13 3.29 35.99
CA SER A 160 -33.51 3.49 35.53
C SER A 160 -33.59 4.45 34.35
N GLU A 161 -32.75 5.48 34.31
CA GLU A 161 -32.71 6.45 33.20
C GLU A 161 -32.05 5.81 31.98
N THR A 162 -30.91 5.14 32.17
CA THR A 162 -30.23 4.40 31.09
C THR A 162 -31.12 3.29 30.50
N LEU A 163 -31.95 2.64 31.32
CA LEU A 163 -32.88 1.61 30.85
C LEU A 163 -33.93 2.17 29.91
N ILE A 164 -34.44 3.38 30.15
CA ILE A 164 -35.43 4.03 29.28
C ILE A 164 -34.80 4.34 27.92
N ASP A 165 -33.61 4.94 27.91
CA ASP A 165 -32.89 5.28 26.68
C ASP A 165 -32.53 4.01 25.89
N THR A 166 -32.03 2.97 26.55
CA THR A 166 -31.70 1.70 25.89
C THR A 166 -32.92 0.98 25.33
N PHE A 167 -34.09 1.09 25.97
CA PHE A 167 -35.32 0.49 25.45
C PHE A 167 -35.81 1.19 24.18
N GLN A 168 -35.75 2.53 24.16
CA GLN A 168 -36.08 3.31 22.97
C GLN A 168 -35.14 2.99 21.81
N GLU A 169 -33.83 2.87 22.06
CA GLU A 169 -32.88 2.43 21.04
C GLU A 169 -33.19 1.02 20.50
N ILE A 170 -33.71 0.11 21.34
CA ILE A 170 -34.08 -1.24 20.91
C ILE A 170 -35.35 -1.24 20.06
N GLU A 171 -36.35 -0.44 20.41
CA GLU A 171 -37.56 -0.26 19.61
C GLU A 171 -37.23 0.30 18.22
N ASP A 172 -36.41 1.36 18.16
CA ASP A 172 -35.94 1.96 16.91
C ASP A 172 -35.20 0.95 16.01
N ARG A 173 -34.42 0.04 16.61
CA ARG A 173 -33.72 -1.04 15.89
C ARG A 173 -34.67 -2.10 15.32
N ASN A 174 -35.79 -2.37 16.00
CA ASN A 174 -36.73 -3.42 15.61
C ASN A 174 -37.69 -2.96 14.49
N GLU A 175 -37.95 -1.66 14.37
CA GLU A 175 -38.81 -1.10 13.31
C GLU A 175 -38.12 -1.00 11.93
N GLY A 176 -36.84 -1.37 11.82
CA GLY A 176 -36.14 -1.55 10.54
C GLY A 176 -35.79 -0.24 9.81
N VAL A 177 -35.85 0.90 10.48
CA VAL A 177 -35.67 2.24 9.88
C VAL A 177 -34.19 2.56 9.60
N ALA A 178 -33.24 1.88 10.23
CA ALA A 178 -31.81 2.01 9.92
C ALA A 178 -31.00 0.82 10.45
N LEU A 179 -29.94 0.44 9.73
CA LEU A 179 -28.82 -0.27 10.35
C LEU A 179 -28.26 0.67 11.46
N PRO A 180 -28.14 0.21 12.72
CA PRO A 180 -27.75 1.07 13.84
C PRO A 180 -26.36 1.70 13.65
N GLY A 181 -25.51 1.06 12.84
CA GLY A 181 -24.18 1.55 12.50
C GLY A 181 -24.06 2.12 11.07
N LEU A 182 -22.95 2.84 10.85
CA LEU A 182 -22.52 3.24 9.51
C LEU A 182 -22.25 2.00 8.66
N ALA A 183 -23.01 1.82 7.57
CA ALA A 183 -22.83 0.68 6.67
C ALA A 183 -21.45 0.75 5.98
N CYS A 184 -20.71 -0.36 6.01
CA CYS A 184 -19.40 -0.47 5.37
C CYS A 184 -19.50 -0.83 3.87
N GLY A 185 -20.67 -1.28 3.41
CA GLY A 185 -20.92 -1.63 2.01
C GLY A 185 -20.62 -3.09 1.67
N PHE A 186 -20.28 -3.92 2.67
CA PHE A 186 -20.13 -5.37 2.53
C PHE A 186 -21.30 -6.06 3.22
N TYR A 187 -22.21 -6.65 2.44
CA TYR A 187 -23.45 -7.23 2.94
C TYR A 187 -23.24 -8.22 4.10
N ASP A 188 -22.32 -9.16 3.95
CA ASP A 188 -22.06 -10.17 4.98
C ASP A 188 -21.49 -9.55 6.26
N LEU A 189 -20.61 -8.55 6.14
CA LEU A 189 -20.01 -7.89 7.29
C LEU A 189 -21.04 -7.00 8.00
N ASP A 190 -21.80 -6.22 7.25
CA ASP A 190 -22.87 -5.36 7.77
C ASP A 190 -23.99 -6.19 8.42
N ALA A 191 -24.31 -7.38 7.89
CA ALA A 191 -25.26 -8.30 8.51
C ALA A 191 -24.73 -8.91 9.81
N MET A 192 -23.42 -9.16 9.91
CA MET A 192 -22.79 -9.70 11.11
C MET A 192 -22.58 -8.64 12.20
N THR A 193 -22.31 -7.38 11.84
CA THR A 193 -21.99 -6.30 12.79
C THR A 193 -23.16 -5.33 13.03
N GLY A 194 -24.20 -5.35 12.19
CA GLY A 194 -25.25 -4.32 12.20
C GLY A 194 -24.74 -2.96 11.70
N GLY A 195 -23.61 -2.93 10.99
CA GLY A 195 -22.86 -1.73 10.62
C GLY A 195 -21.87 -1.28 11.71
N PHE A 196 -21.07 -0.26 11.41
CA PHE A 196 -20.11 0.30 12.37
C PHE A 196 -20.77 1.25 13.36
N GLN A 197 -20.81 0.87 14.64
CA GLN A 197 -21.44 1.65 15.69
C GLN A 197 -20.62 2.90 16.03
N ARG A 198 -21.31 3.99 16.38
CA ARG A 198 -20.65 5.21 16.87
C ARG A 198 -20.12 4.94 18.28
N SER A 199 -18.95 5.49 18.60
CA SER A 199 -18.22 5.29 19.87
C SER A 199 -17.46 3.97 20.02
N ASP A 200 -17.59 3.02 19.09
CA ASP A 200 -16.76 1.82 19.07
C ASP A 200 -15.35 2.11 18.53
N LEU A 201 -14.32 1.59 19.21
CA LEU A 201 -12.98 1.49 18.65
C LEU A 201 -12.87 0.23 17.80
N ILE A 202 -13.04 0.38 16.49
CA ILE A 202 -12.97 -0.73 15.54
C ILE A 202 -11.50 -0.97 15.16
N ILE A 203 -10.85 -1.91 15.84
CA ILE A 203 -9.48 -2.32 15.54
C ILE A 203 -9.50 -3.42 14.48
N VAL A 204 -9.12 -3.06 13.26
CA VAL A 204 -8.87 -4.04 12.20
C VAL A 204 -7.45 -4.57 12.37
N ALA A 205 -7.29 -5.57 13.24
CA ALA A 205 -6.03 -6.26 13.45
C ALA A 205 -5.90 -7.40 12.43
N GLY A 206 -4.98 -7.24 11.49
CA GLY A 206 -4.45 -8.35 10.70
C GLY A 206 -3.13 -8.80 11.28
N ARG A 207 -2.84 -10.11 11.23
CA ARG A 207 -1.46 -10.56 11.46
C ARG A 207 -0.53 -9.88 10.43
N PRO A 208 0.72 -9.53 10.79
CA PRO A 208 1.79 -9.49 9.80
C PRO A 208 1.67 -10.79 8.98
N SER A 209 1.55 -10.66 7.66
CA SER A 209 1.21 -11.76 6.75
C SER A 209 -0.23 -12.24 6.66
N MET A 210 -1.11 -11.26 6.54
CA MET A 210 -2.31 -11.38 5.71
C MET A 210 -2.00 -11.35 4.19
N GLY A 211 -0.76 -11.63 3.77
CA GLY A 211 -0.51 -12.49 2.60
C GLY A 211 -0.05 -11.86 1.27
N LYS A 212 0.86 -10.87 1.26
CA LYS A 212 1.44 -10.31 0.02
C LYS A 212 2.95 -10.53 -0.05
N CYS A 213 3.40 -11.77 0.15
CA CYS A 213 4.82 -12.10 0.20
C CYS A 213 5.27 -12.74 -1.11
N ALA A 214 6.45 -12.31 -1.58
CA ALA A 214 7.17 -12.85 -2.73
C ALA A 214 8.54 -13.35 -2.25
N ALA A 215 9.15 -14.29 -2.98
CA ALA A 215 10.42 -14.89 -2.58
C ALA A 215 11.57 -13.87 -2.52
N TYR A 216 12.55 -14.09 -1.64
CA TYR A 216 13.69 -13.20 -1.40
C TYR A 216 14.51 -12.89 -2.67
N ASP A 217 14.62 -13.86 -3.57
CA ASP A 217 15.32 -13.77 -4.85
C ASP A 217 14.50 -13.14 -5.98
N THR A 218 13.24 -12.75 -5.71
CA THR A 218 12.37 -12.10 -6.70
C THR A 218 13.03 -10.84 -7.22
N LEU A 219 13.22 -10.78 -8.54
CA LEU A 219 13.80 -9.63 -9.21
C LEU A 219 12.77 -8.53 -9.40
N VAL A 220 13.16 -7.31 -9.06
CA VAL A 220 12.33 -6.12 -9.14
C VAL A 220 13.02 -5.03 -9.95
N LEU A 221 12.24 -4.33 -10.76
CA LEU A 221 12.71 -3.28 -11.66
C LEU A 221 12.74 -1.93 -10.94
N GLN A 222 13.93 -1.32 -10.91
CA GLN A 222 14.13 0.03 -10.38
C GLN A 222 13.88 1.11 -11.43
N LYS A 223 13.76 2.36 -10.96
CA LYS A 223 13.64 3.56 -11.80
C LYS A 223 14.83 3.78 -12.76
N ASP A 224 16.04 3.39 -12.37
CA ASP A 224 17.24 3.49 -13.21
C ASP A 224 17.31 2.40 -14.29
N GLY A 225 16.32 1.50 -14.32
CA GLY A 225 16.26 0.35 -15.20
C GLY A 225 16.96 -0.89 -14.64
N SER A 226 17.69 -0.83 -13.53
CA SER A 226 18.34 -2.01 -12.96
C SER A 226 17.36 -3.04 -12.40
N LEU A 227 17.81 -4.30 -12.34
CA LEU A 227 17.12 -5.38 -11.66
C LEU A 227 17.85 -5.69 -10.36
N VAL A 228 17.10 -5.69 -9.25
CA VAL A 228 17.61 -6.06 -7.92
C VAL A 228 16.71 -7.10 -7.29
N THR A 229 17.28 -7.94 -6.43
CA THR A 229 16.50 -8.90 -5.64
C THR A 229 15.77 -8.19 -4.50
N LEU A 230 14.62 -8.71 -4.07
CA LEU A 230 13.93 -8.22 -2.87
C LEU A 230 14.84 -8.29 -1.63
N GLY A 231 15.75 -9.26 -1.59
CA GLY A 231 16.74 -9.39 -0.54
C GLY A 231 17.73 -8.23 -0.44
N GLU A 232 18.33 -7.83 -1.56
CA GLU A 232 19.20 -6.65 -1.60
C GLU A 232 18.43 -5.37 -1.23
N VAL A 233 17.18 -5.28 -1.66
CA VAL A 233 16.28 -4.16 -1.33
C VAL A 233 15.99 -4.11 0.16
N TYR A 234 15.72 -5.25 0.79
CA TYR A 234 15.50 -5.37 2.23
C TYR A 234 16.74 -4.90 3.01
N GLN A 235 17.94 -5.27 2.57
CA GLN A 235 19.18 -4.82 3.22
C GLN A 235 19.42 -3.31 3.09
N ARG A 236 19.09 -2.74 1.93
CA ARG A 236 19.30 -1.30 1.64
C ARG A 236 18.20 -0.41 2.21
N GLN A 237 17.02 -0.97 2.50
CA GLN A 237 15.82 -0.24 2.98
C GLN A 237 15.41 0.92 2.04
N GLU A 238 15.77 0.85 0.76
CA GLU A 238 15.50 1.89 -0.21
C GLU A 238 15.25 1.30 -1.60
N ILE A 239 14.06 1.58 -2.14
CA ILE A 239 13.71 1.30 -3.54
C ILE A 239 12.52 2.16 -4.00
N GLU A 240 12.47 2.47 -5.28
CA GLU A 240 11.26 2.95 -5.96
C GLU A 240 10.70 1.86 -6.87
N LEU A 241 9.43 1.52 -6.67
CA LEU A 241 8.75 0.41 -7.34
C LEU A 241 7.63 0.90 -8.25
N LEU A 242 7.42 0.19 -9.36
CA LEU A 242 6.22 0.38 -10.16
C LEU A 242 5.03 -0.33 -9.52
N THR A 243 4.01 0.45 -9.16
CA THR A 243 2.75 -0.04 -8.61
C THR A 243 1.59 0.28 -9.54
N LEU A 244 0.61 -0.63 -9.62
CA LEU A 244 -0.60 -0.44 -10.42
C LEU A 244 -1.60 0.44 -9.63
N GLY A 245 -1.85 1.65 -10.14
CA GLY A 245 -2.82 2.56 -9.54
C GLY A 245 -4.28 2.19 -9.85
N LYS A 246 -5.23 2.85 -9.16
CA LYS A 246 -6.68 2.67 -9.39
C LYS A 246 -7.11 2.95 -10.85
N ASN A 247 -6.36 3.78 -11.57
CA ASN A 247 -6.54 4.09 -12.98
C ASN A 247 -5.97 3.03 -13.95
N ARG A 248 -5.54 1.86 -13.43
CA ARG A 248 -4.88 0.77 -14.19
C ARG A 248 -3.62 1.22 -14.93
N ARG A 249 -2.96 2.28 -14.46
CA ARG A 249 -1.66 2.73 -14.95
C ARG A 249 -0.59 2.51 -13.89
N PHE A 250 0.64 2.29 -14.34
CA PHE A 250 1.79 2.18 -13.45
C PHE A 250 2.24 3.57 -12.99
N HIS A 251 2.56 3.70 -11.71
CA HIS A 251 3.23 4.85 -11.13
C HIS A 251 4.36 4.38 -10.21
N LEU A 252 5.36 5.24 -9.99
CA LEU A 252 6.43 4.96 -9.05
C LEU A 252 5.97 5.23 -7.62
N THR A 253 6.34 4.36 -6.69
CA THR A 253 6.01 4.48 -5.27
C THR A 253 7.12 3.88 -4.41
N LYS A 254 7.34 4.48 -3.23
CA LYS A 254 8.28 3.97 -2.25
C LYS A 254 7.57 3.06 -1.24
N PRO A 255 8.13 1.91 -0.87
CA PRO A 255 7.62 1.12 0.24
C PRO A 255 7.60 1.94 1.53
N SER A 256 6.56 1.78 2.33
CA SER A 256 6.47 2.43 3.65
C SER A 256 7.29 1.70 4.72
N ALA A 257 7.51 0.39 4.53
CA ALA A 257 8.26 -0.47 5.44
C ALA A 257 8.78 -1.70 4.69
N PHE A 258 9.84 -2.30 5.24
CA PHE A 258 10.40 -3.56 4.79
C PHE A 258 10.31 -4.54 5.96
N VAL A 259 9.58 -5.63 5.78
CA VAL A 259 9.26 -6.57 6.86
C VAL A 259 9.74 -7.95 6.44
N ASP A 260 10.60 -8.54 7.26
CA ASP A 260 10.94 -9.96 7.15
C ASP A 260 9.77 -10.79 7.65
N ASP A 261 9.31 -11.70 6.80
CA ASP A 261 8.18 -12.58 7.04
C ASP A 261 8.60 -14.01 7.40
N GLY A 262 9.92 -14.25 7.54
CA GLY A 262 10.49 -15.54 7.85
C GLY A 262 10.36 -16.55 6.72
N VAL A 263 10.76 -17.79 7.03
CA VAL A 263 10.77 -18.89 6.07
C VAL A 263 9.36 -19.46 5.90
N LYS A 264 8.87 -19.48 4.66
CA LYS A 264 7.55 -19.99 4.30
C LYS A 264 7.60 -20.81 3.03
N LEU A 265 6.64 -21.74 2.91
CA LEU A 265 6.44 -22.49 1.68
C LEU A 265 5.90 -21.56 0.59
N VAL A 266 6.59 -21.55 -0.55
CA VAL A 266 6.25 -20.77 -1.74
C VAL A 266 5.82 -21.68 -2.88
N PHE A 267 5.00 -21.15 -3.77
CA PHE A 267 4.48 -21.83 -4.93
C PHE A 267 4.92 -21.09 -6.20
N GLY A 268 5.47 -21.84 -7.15
CA GLY A 268 5.82 -21.34 -8.48
C GLY A 268 4.58 -21.20 -9.37
N VAL A 269 4.32 -20.00 -9.85
CA VAL A 269 3.23 -19.71 -10.79
C VAL A 269 3.83 -19.45 -12.16
N THR A 270 3.54 -20.32 -13.12
CA THR A 270 3.96 -20.16 -14.52
C THR A 270 2.75 -19.85 -15.40
N THR A 271 2.82 -18.73 -16.13
CA THR A 271 1.81 -18.39 -17.14
C THR A 271 2.03 -19.18 -18.43
N LYS A 272 0.99 -19.29 -19.28
CA LYS A 272 1.11 -19.87 -20.63
C LYS A 272 2.17 -19.18 -21.50
N LEU A 273 2.48 -17.91 -21.24
CA LEU A 273 3.53 -17.16 -21.94
C LEU A 273 4.95 -17.45 -21.40
N GLY A 274 5.09 -18.38 -20.45
CA GLY A 274 6.38 -18.75 -19.85
C GLY A 274 6.91 -17.77 -18.79
N ARG A 275 6.11 -16.76 -18.39
CA ARG A 275 6.45 -15.89 -17.26
C ARG A 275 6.26 -16.63 -15.95
N PHE A 276 7.13 -16.37 -14.98
CA PHE A 276 7.25 -17.13 -13.75
C PHE A 276 7.42 -16.21 -12.54
N VAL A 277 6.78 -16.55 -11.43
CA VAL A 277 6.97 -15.91 -10.12
C VAL A 277 6.78 -16.92 -9.00
N GLU A 278 7.51 -16.79 -7.90
CA GLU A 278 7.35 -17.61 -6.69
C GLU A 278 6.68 -16.78 -5.59
N THR A 279 5.57 -17.29 -5.06
CA THR A 279 4.73 -16.54 -4.13
C THR A 279 4.12 -17.42 -3.04
N THR A 280 3.72 -16.82 -1.93
CA THR A 280 2.93 -17.50 -0.90
C THR A 280 1.52 -17.84 -1.40
N ILE A 281 0.88 -18.86 -0.83
CA ILE A 281 -0.47 -19.30 -1.24
C ILE A 281 -1.56 -18.22 -1.12
N THR A 282 -1.32 -17.22 -0.28
CA THR A 282 -2.23 -16.09 -0.07
C THR A 282 -2.00 -14.93 -1.03
N HIS A 283 -0.93 -14.97 -1.85
CA HIS A 283 -0.55 -13.85 -2.72
C HIS A 283 -1.66 -13.52 -3.72
N PRO A 284 -2.11 -12.25 -3.80
CA PRO A 284 -3.19 -11.85 -4.69
C PRO A 284 -2.70 -11.64 -6.12
N PHE A 285 -3.36 -12.28 -7.07
CA PHE A 285 -3.21 -12.03 -8.50
C PHE A 285 -4.43 -11.26 -9.00
N LEU A 286 -4.20 -10.29 -9.88
CA LEU A 286 -5.29 -9.57 -10.53
C LEU A 286 -5.86 -10.43 -11.67
N THR A 287 -7.11 -10.86 -11.53
CA THR A 287 -7.87 -11.58 -12.58
C THR A 287 -8.84 -10.64 -13.29
N VAL A 288 -9.59 -11.15 -14.28
CA VAL A 288 -10.65 -10.39 -14.95
C VAL A 288 -11.73 -9.93 -13.96
N ASP A 289 -12.04 -10.75 -12.96
CA ASP A 289 -13.06 -10.48 -11.94
C ASP A 289 -12.52 -9.71 -10.73
N GLY A 290 -11.25 -9.27 -10.77
CA GLY A 290 -10.58 -8.58 -9.67
C GLY A 290 -9.48 -9.41 -8.99
N TRP A 291 -9.03 -8.95 -7.82
CA TRP A 291 -7.93 -9.57 -7.09
C TRP A 291 -8.36 -10.89 -6.43
N LYS A 292 -7.67 -11.98 -6.73
CA LYS A 292 -7.89 -13.30 -6.13
C LYS A 292 -6.58 -13.87 -5.57
N PRO A 293 -6.56 -14.44 -4.36
CA PRO A 293 -5.36 -15.10 -3.82
C PRO A 293 -5.04 -16.38 -4.61
N LEU A 294 -3.77 -16.79 -4.63
CA LEU A 294 -3.31 -18.00 -5.31
C LEU A 294 -4.11 -19.25 -4.90
N ALA A 295 -4.47 -19.38 -3.62
CA ALA A 295 -5.31 -20.45 -3.08
C ALA A 295 -6.64 -20.67 -3.84
N LYS A 296 -7.18 -19.60 -4.45
CA LYS A 296 -8.47 -19.61 -5.14
C LYS A 296 -8.33 -19.67 -6.66
N LEU A 297 -7.11 -19.55 -7.20
CA LEU A 297 -6.88 -19.61 -8.64
C LEU A 297 -6.89 -21.05 -9.14
N ARG A 298 -7.43 -21.25 -10.34
CA ARG A 298 -7.38 -22.54 -11.03
C ARG A 298 -6.44 -22.48 -12.23
N VAL A 299 -5.84 -23.61 -12.58
CA VAL A 299 -5.02 -23.71 -13.80
C VAL A 299 -5.87 -23.35 -15.01
N GLY A 300 -5.35 -22.45 -15.85
CA GLY A 300 -6.05 -21.92 -17.02
C GLY A 300 -6.77 -20.59 -16.80
N GLU A 301 -6.90 -20.14 -15.55
CA GLU A 301 -7.48 -18.83 -15.24
C GLU A 301 -6.59 -17.68 -15.74
N LYS A 302 -7.21 -16.61 -16.24
CA LYS A 302 -6.50 -15.47 -16.81
C LYS A 302 -6.08 -14.50 -15.72
N ILE A 303 -4.77 -14.33 -15.56
CA ILE A 303 -4.18 -13.31 -14.69
C ILE A 303 -3.64 -12.14 -15.50
N ALA A 304 -3.70 -10.94 -14.92
CA ALA A 304 -3.18 -9.73 -15.50
C ALA A 304 -1.65 -9.71 -15.37
N VAL A 305 -1.00 -9.31 -16.45
CA VAL A 305 0.46 -9.17 -16.52
C VAL A 305 0.78 -7.89 -17.28
N PRO A 306 1.82 -7.12 -16.92
CA PRO A 306 2.23 -5.96 -17.70
C PRO A 306 2.44 -6.32 -19.17
N ARG A 307 1.89 -5.46 -20.05
CA ARG A 307 2.18 -5.48 -21.50
C ARG A 307 3.37 -4.62 -21.87
N ARG A 308 3.71 -3.61 -21.05
CA ARG A 308 4.85 -2.71 -21.27
C ARG A 308 5.40 -2.20 -19.94
N LEU A 309 6.73 -2.16 -19.82
CA LEU A 309 7.45 -1.56 -18.69
C LEU A 309 8.36 -0.44 -19.23
N ASN A 310 7.81 0.76 -19.40
CA ASN A 310 8.51 1.87 -20.07
C ASN A 310 9.56 2.56 -19.16
N ILE A 311 10.48 1.78 -18.60
CA ILE A 311 11.64 2.25 -17.83
C ILE A 311 12.90 1.85 -18.60
N PHE A 312 13.74 2.85 -18.86
CA PHE A 312 15.06 2.71 -19.45
C PHE A 312 16.05 3.46 -18.56
N GLY A 313 17.32 3.09 -18.61
CA GLY A 313 18.35 3.86 -17.93
C GLY A 313 18.91 4.95 -18.84
N ASN A 314 20.07 5.48 -18.45
CA ASN A 314 20.72 6.61 -19.12
C ASN A 314 22.13 6.27 -19.60
N GLU A 315 22.56 5.01 -19.47
CA GLU A 315 23.91 4.62 -19.83
C GLU A 315 24.04 4.39 -21.34
N THR A 316 25.21 4.70 -21.86
CA THR A 316 25.55 4.52 -23.27
C THR A 316 26.87 3.77 -23.40
N ILE A 317 26.95 2.88 -24.39
CA ILE A 317 28.11 2.02 -24.61
C ILE A 317 28.41 1.97 -26.11
N PRO A 318 29.69 1.99 -26.53
CA PRO A 318 30.03 1.76 -27.93
C PRO A 318 29.56 0.38 -28.42
N GLU A 319 29.00 0.30 -29.63
CA GLU A 319 28.51 -0.96 -30.21
C GLU A 319 29.59 -2.07 -30.26
N SER A 320 30.86 -1.70 -30.39
CA SER A 320 32.00 -2.62 -30.37
C SER A 320 32.14 -3.42 -29.07
N LYS A 321 31.49 -2.98 -27.99
CA LYS A 321 31.50 -3.65 -26.68
C LYS A 321 30.25 -4.49 -26.42
N PHE A 322 29.30 -4.60 -27.35
CA PHE A 322 28.07 -5.38 -27.10
C PHE A 322 28.34 -6.88 -26.85
N SER A 323 29.34 -7.46 -27.50
CA SER A 323 29.75 -8.85 -27.23
C SER A 323 30.17 -9.06 -25.77
N SER A 324 30.81 -8.07 -25.16
CA SER A 324 31.26 -8.12 -23.76
C SER A 324 30.13 -7.96 -22.73
N LEU A 325 28.92 -7.63 -23.18
CA LEU A 325 27.74 -7.50 -22.31
C LEU A 325 27.00 -8.83 -22.08
N ILE A 326 27.40 -9.88 -22.79
CA ILE A 326 26.92 -11.24 -22.61
C ILE A 326 28.02 -12.01 -21.86
N ASP A 327 27.70 -12.48 -20.66
CA ASP A 327 28.56 -13.39 -19.93
C ASP A 327 28.46 -14.79 -20.56
N SER A 328 29.50 -15.19 -21.29
CA SER A 328 29.58 -16.49 -21.97
C SER A 328 29.66 -17.65 -20.99
N ASP A 329 30.20 -17.43 -19.79
CA ASP A 329 30.46 -18.50 -18.82
C ASP A 329 29.20 -18.79 -18.01
N ASN A 330 28.49 -17.74 -17.59
CA ASN A 330 27.25 -17.86 -16.81
C ASN A 330 25.98 -17.81 -17.67
N PHE A 331 26.12 -17.65 -18.99
CA PHE A 331 25.03 -17.46 -19.95
C PHE A 331 23.97 -16.49 -19.42
N CYS A 332 24.39 -15.25 -19.14
CA CYS A 332 23.52 -14.20 -18.63
C CYS A 332 23.97 -12.80 -19.10
N LEU A 333 23.06 -11.82 -19.01
CA LEU A 333 23.36 -10.43 -19.33
C LEU A 333 23.98 -9.72 -18.12
N PHE A 334 25.03 -8.94 -18.36
CA PHE A 334 25.59 -8.07 -17.34
C PHE A 334 24.56 -7.04 -16.85
N PRO A 335 24.57 -6.65 -15.57
CA PRO A 335 23.63 -5.68 -15.00
C PRO A 335 23.56 -4.34 -15.76
N LEU A 336 24.69 -3.94 -16.36
CA LEU A 336 24.85 -2.74 -17.17
C LEU A 336 23.85 -2.68 -18.34
N VAL A 337 23.49 -3.83 -18.94
CA VAL A 337 22.53 -3.91 -20.05
C VAL A 337 21.17 -3.31 -19.64
N PHE A 338 20.76 -3.53 -18.40
CA PHE A 338 19.47 -3.06 -17.91
C PHE A 338 19.43 -1.55 -17.62
N LYS A 339 20.60 -0.88 -17.56
CA LYS A 339 20.74 0.56 -17.36
C LYS A 339 20.97 1.34 -18.66
N LEU A 340 20.96 0.67 -19.80
CA LEU A 340 21.11 1.32 -21.10
C LEU A 340 19.93 2.24 -21.43
N GLU A 341 20.25 3.31 -22.15
CA GLU A 341 19.27 4.15 -22.82
C GLU A 341 18.44 3.35 -23.84
N ARG A 342 17.21 3.78 -24.13
CA ARG A 342 16.29 3.09 -25.05
C ARG A 342 16.91 2.81 -26.43
N SER A 343 17.64 3.78 -26.99
CA SER A 343 18.30 3.66 -28.30
C SER A 343 19.40 2.59 -28.28
N GLN A 344 20.26 2.61 -27.26
CA GLN A 344 21.35 1.65 -27.05
C GLN A 344 20.83 0.25 -26.75
N LEU A 345 19.78 0.12 -25.95
CA LEU A 345 19.15 -1.16 -25.67
C LEU A 345 18.52 -1.77 -26.93
N ALA A 346 17.92 -0.96 -27.81
CA ALA A 346 17.41 -1.44 -29.09
C ALA A 346 18.53 -1.99 -29.99
N LEU A 347 19.66 -1.26 -30.09
CA LEU A 347 20.85 -1.72 -30.83
C LEU A 347 21.41 -3.03 -30.24
N PHE A 348 21.45 -3.15 -28.92
CA PHE A 348 21.88 -4.37 -28.25
C PHE A 348 20.96 -5.57 -28.55
N ILE A 349 19.62 -5.38 -28.54
CA ILE A 349 18.68 -6.45 -28.91
C ILE A 349 18.86 -6.83 -30.38
N ARG A 350 19.05 -5.84 -31.27
CA ARG A 350 19.30 -6.09 -32.68
C ARG A 350 20.56 -6.93 -32.89
N TYR A 351 21.63 -6.60 -32.16
CA TYR A 351 22.86 -7.40 -32.13
C TYR A 351 22.59 -8.83 -31.62
N LEU A 352 21.90 -8.99 -30.49
CA LEU A 352 21.59 -10.31 -29.92
C LEU A 352 20.79 -11.19 -30.88
N PHE A 353 19.75 -10.64 -31.50
CA PHE A 353 18.96 -11.34 -32.50
C PHE A 353 19.79 -11.64 -33.75
N SER A 354 20.72 -10.77 -34.16
CA SER A 354 21.58 -11.06 -35.31
C SER A 354 22.48 -12.30 -35.15
N LEU A 355 22.75 -12.71 -33.91
CA LEU A 355 23.52 -13.90 -33.59
C LEU A 355 22.65 -15.16 -33.54
N ASP A 356 21.68 -15.23 -32.61
CA ASP A 356 20.90 -16.45 -32.34
C ASP A 356 19.39 -16.29 -32.62
N GLY A 357 19.03 -15.24 -33.35
CA GLY A 357 17.66 -14.97 -33.78
C GLY A 357 17.27 -15.78 -35.01
N TRP A 358 15.97 -16.02 -35.13
CA TRP A 358 15.37 -16.70 -36.27
C TRP A 358 14.08 -16.01 -36.69
N VAL A 359 13.75 -16.16 -37.96
CA VAL A 359 12.48 -15.70 -38.52
C VAL A 359 11.80 -16.86 -39.20
N LYS A 360 10.50 -17.01 -38.92
CA LYS A 360 9.65 -17.99 -39.57
C LYS A 360 8.53 -17.24 -40.29
N ILE A 361 8.50 -17.37 -41.61
CA ILE A 361 7.46 -16.78 -42.45
C ILE A 361 6.49 -17.91 -42.82
N SER A 362 5.21 -17.72 -42.53
CA SER A 362 4.17 -18.68 -42.91
C SER A 362 3.04 -17.96 -43.64
N GLU A 363 2.63 -18.52 -44.78
CA GLU A 363 1.55 -17.99 -45.64
C GLU A 363 0.20 -17.82 -44.91
N SER A 364 -0.02 -18.54 -43.80
CA SER A 364 -1.29 -18.52 -43.05
C SER A 364 -1.18 -17.89 -41.65
N ARG A 365 0.03 -17.73 -41.11
CA ARG A 365 0.26 -17.30 -39.71
C ARG A 365 1.12 -16.05 -39.58
N GLY A 366 1.46 -15.41 -40.70
CA GLY A 366 2.30 -14.21 -40.72
C GLY A 366 3.77 -14.47 -40.41
N VAL A 367 4.47 -13.43 -39.97
CA VAL A 367 5.90 -13.44 -39.66
C VAL A 367 6.10 -13.63 -38.17
N CYS A 368 6.84 -14.66 -37.76
CA CYS A 368 7.24 -14.86 -36.37
C CYS A 368 8.74 -14.64 -36.21
N PHE A 369 9.10 -13.85 -35.20
CA PHE A 369 10.48 -13.66 -34.77
C PHE A 369 10.73 -14.49 -33.52
N GLY A 370 11.96 -14.97 -33.36
CA GLY A 370 12.34 -15.62 -32.13
C GLY A 370 13.83 -15.61 -31.89
N TYR A 371 14.20 -16.03 -30.69
CA TYR A 371 15.56 -16.12 -30.19
C TYR A 371 15.71 -17.48 -29.49
N SER A 372 16.85 -18.14 -29.67
CA SER A 372 17.09 -19.46 -29.06
C SER A 372 18.35 -19.43 -28.20
N THR A 373 18.28 -20.06 -27.03
CA THR A 373 19.44 -20.18 -26.14
C THR A 373 19.34 -21.43 -25.28
N VAL A 374 20.48 -21.90 -24.77
CA VAL A 374 20.57 -23.01 -23.82
C VAL A 374 20.26 -22.56 -22.38
N SER A 375 20.31 -21.26 -22.08
CA SER A 375 20.14 -20.73 -20.74
C SER A 375 18.74 -20.20 -20.48
N LYS A 376 18.08 -20.79 -19.47
CA LYS A 376 16.80 -20.31 -18.93
C LYS A 376 16.92 -18.90 -18.34
N LYS A 377 18.09 -18.53 -17.81
CA LYS A 377 18.33 -17.20 -17.23
C LYS A 377 18.42 -16.16 -18.34
N LEU A 378 19.21 -16.43 -19.39
CA LEU A 378 19.36 -15.52 -20.53
C LEU A 378 18.03 -15.28 -21.24
N VAL A 379 17.28 -16.32 -21.57
CA VAL A 379 16.00 -16.17 -22.27
C VAL A 379 14.98 -15.33 -21.48
N ARG A 380 14.98 -15.45 -20.14
CA ARG A 380 14.14 -14.64 -19.24
C ARG A 380 14.58 -13.18 -19.20
N GLN A 381 15.90 -12.93 -19.17
CA GLN A 381 16.45 -11.57 -19.25
C GLN A 381 16.11 -10.88 -20.57
N VAL A 382 16.18 -11.62 -21.69
CA VAL A 382 15.77 -11.14 -23.01
C VAL A 382 14.26 -10.87 -23.06
N GLN A 383 13.43 -11.77 -22.53
CA GLN A 383 11.97 -11.55 -22.41
C GLN A 383 11.66 -10.28 -21.61
N HIS A 384 12.40 -10.01 -20.52
CA HIS A 384 12.25 -8.80 -19.72
C HIS A 384 12.62 -7.53 -20.51
N ILE A 385 13.74 -7.55 -21.25
CA ILE A 385 14.18 -6.41 -22.05
C ILE A 385 13.16 -6.09 -23.15
N LEU A 386 12.65 -7.10 -23.85
CA LEU A 386 11.60 -6.94 -24.87
C LEU A 386 10.32 -6.32 -24.29
N LEU A 387 9.97 -6.64 -23.05
CA LEU A 387 8.82 -6.06 -22.37
C LEU A 387 8.93 -4.53 -22.18
N ARG A 388 10.15 -3.98 -22.15
CA ARG A 388 10.37 -2.53 -22.04
C ARG A 388 9.93 -1.78 -23.30
N PHE A 389 10.08 -2.43 -24.45
CA PHE A 389 9.57 -1.98 -25.76
C PHE A 389 8.10 -2.31 -25.98
N GLY A 390 7.42 -2.91 -24.99
CA GLY A 390 6.03 -3.35 -25.14
C GLY A 390 5.89 -4.55 -26.09
N ILE A 391 6.93 -5.39 -26.16
CA ILE A 391 6.96 -6.60 -26.98
C ILE A 391 6.72 -7.78 -26.05
N VAL A 392 5.60 -8.47 -26.26
CA VAL A 392 5.25 -9.67 -25.49
C VAL A 392 5.80 -10.88 -26.21
N ALA A 393 6.66 -11.63 -25.53
CA ALA A 393 7.24 -12.87 -26.04
C ALA A 393 6.87 -14.06 -25.15
N ALA A 394 6.65 -15.22 -25.77
CA ALA A 394 6.41 -16.49 -25.10
C ALA A 394 7.71 -17.30 -25.02
N ILE A 395 7.95 -17.94 -23.87
CA ILE A 395 9.09 -18.84 -23.67
C ILE A 395 8.58 -20.28 -23.67
N GLU A 396 9.19 -21.12 -24.52
CA GLU A 396 8.92 -22.55 -24.60
C GLU A 396 10.22 -23.33 -24.42
N LYS A 397 10.15 -24.42 -23.65
CA LYS A 397 11.22 -25.40 -23.54
C LYS A 397 11.03 -26.44 -24.65
N ILE A 398 12.02 -26.60 -25.52
CA ILE A 398 11.99 -27.63 -26.55
C ILE A 398 12.89 -28.78 -26.14
N GLU A 399 12.27 -29.93 -25.87
CA GLU A 399 12.96 -31.21 -25.74
C GLU A 399 13.24 -31.75 -27.14
N ASP A 400 14.50 -32.05 -27.46
CA ASP A 400 14.87 -32.62 -28.76
C ASP A 400 14.49 -34.10 -28.81
N LYS A 401 13.21 -34.39 -29.08
CA LYS A 401 12.73 -35.75 -29.37
C LYS A 401 13.10 -36.08 -30.81
N ARG A 402 14.23 -36.76 -31.00
CA ARG A 402 14.54 -37.41 -32.30
C ARG A 402 13.38 -38.35 -32.69
N SER A 403 13.17 -38.43 -34.02
CA SER A 403 12.22 -39.28 -34.77
C SER A 403 10.72 -38.95 -34.72
N GLU A 404 10.26 -38.09 -35.63
CA GLU A 404 9.45 -38.52 -36.81
C GLU A 404 9.06 -37.31 -37.70
N LYS A 405 9.48 -37.39 -38.98
CA LYS A 405 9.04 -36.63 -40.17
C LYS A 405 8.53 -35.19 -39.95
N ARG A 406 9.42 -34.19 -39.99
CA ARG A 406 9.00 -32.79 -40.24
C ARG A 406 9.04 -32.45 -41.73
N LYS A 407 7.86 -32.12 -42.26
CA LYS A 407 7.66 -31.32 -43.48
C LYS A 407 8.52 -30.06 -43.41
N VAL A 408 9.19 -29.76 -44.51
CA VAL A 408 10.04 -28.57 -44.68
C VAL A 408 9.19 -27.31 -44.52
N VAL A 409 9.33 -26.66 -43.37
CA VAL A 409 9.03 -25.23 -43.22
C VAL A 409 10.37 -24.53 -43.35
N LYS A 410 10.51 -23.59 -44.29
CA LYS A 410 11.75 -22.82 -44.46
C LYS A 410 11.99 -21.97 -43.21
N GLU A 411 12.80 -22.48 -42.29
CA GLU A 411 13.33 -21.77 -41.14
C GLU A 411 14.64 -21.12 -41.60
N PHE A 412 14.65 -19.81 -41.82
CA PHE A 412 15.88 -19.09 -42.14
C PHE A 412 16.61 -18.83 -40.82
N ARG A 413 17.63 -19.66 -40.54
CA ARG A 413 18.59 -19.43 -39.46
C ARG A 413 19.73 -18.58 -40.01
N ILE A 414 20.03 -17.50 -39.31
CA ILE A 414 21.22 -16.69 -39.56
C ILE A 414 22.40 -17.52 -39.03
N GLN A 415 23.51 -17.46 -39.77
CA GLN A 415 24.60 -18.43 -39.77
C GLN A 415 25.07 -18.91 -38.38
N ASN A 416 24.87 -20.20 -38.11
CA ASN A 416 25.88 -21.05 -37.48
C ASN A 416 25.55 -22.53 -37.77
N SER A 417 26.01 -23.02 -38.92
CA SER A 417 25.79 -24.39 -39.40
C SER A 417 26.71 -25.42 -38.74
N GLU A 418 27.54 -25.06 -37.76
CA GLU A 418 28.54 -25.97 -37.18
C GLU A 418 28.22 -26.48 -35.76
N PHE A 419 27.21 -25.93 -35.08
CA PHE A 419 26.89 -26.30 -33.68
C PHE A 419 25.82 -27.39 -33.53
N ARG A 420 25.57 -28.21 -34.56
CA ARG A 420 24.50 -29.23 -34.53
C ARG A 420 24.96 -30.69 -34.54
N SER A 421 26.26 -30.97 -34.56
CA SER A 421 26.76 -32.36 -34.58
C SER A 421 27.08 -32.97 -33.21
N CYS A 422 27.17 -32.20 -32.11
CA CYS A 422 27.73 -32.72 -30.86
C CYS A 422 26.85 -32.65 -29.60
N PHE A 423 25.63 -32.09 -29.65
CA PHE A 423 24.81 -31.93 -28.44
C PHE A 423 23.47 -32.65 -28.53
N CYS A 424 23.50 -33.95 -28.22
CA CYS A 424 22.31 -34.71 -27.87
C CYS A 424 22.00 -34.44 -26.37
N ASN A 425 20.73 -34.24 -25.98
CA ASN A 425 20.26 -33.97 -24.61
C ASN A 425 20.45 -32.55 -24.02
N ILE A 426 20.60 -31.49 -24.82
CA ILE A 426 20.55 -30.12 -24.28
C ILE A 426 19.13 -29.55 -24.38
N ASP A 427 18.60 -29.14 -23.23
CA ASP A 427 17.37 -28.36 -23.13
C ASP A 427 17.54 -27.01 -23.85
N LEU A 428 16.83 -26.81 -24.96
CA LEU A 428 16.84 -25.54 -25.68
C LEU A 428 15.62 -24.70 -25.29
N TRP A 429 15.86 -23.42 -24.99
CA TRP A 429 14.81 -22.45 -24.71
C TRP A 429 14.56 -21.59 -25.94
N HIS A 430 13.32 -21.59 -26.41
CA HIS A 430 12.86 -20.75 -27.49
C HIS A 430 12.02 -19.59 -26.96
N LEU A 431 12.40 -18.39 -27.36
CA LEU A 431 11.60 -17.19 -27.21
C LEU A 431 10.91 -16.90 -28.54
N THR A 432 9.60 -16.67 -28.52
CA THR A 432 8.78 -16.42 -29.70
C THR A 432 7.94 -15.15 -29.55
N ILE A 433 7.88 -14.34 -30.60
CA ILE A 433 7.03 -13.14 -30.67
C ILE A 433 5.87 -13.43 -31.61
N THR A 434 4.70 -13.69 -31.03
CA THR A 434 3.51 -14.19 -31.76
C THR A 434 2.46 -13.13 -31.99
N ASP A 435 2.39 -12.11 -31.13
CA ASP A 435 1.38 -11.06 -31.17
C ASP A 435 1.70 -10.00 -32.24
N ALA A 436 0.69 -9.62 -33.04
CA ALA A 436 0.86 -8.69 -34.17
C ALA A 436 1.35 -7.30 -33.73
N LEU A 437 0.86 -6.80 -32.59
CA LEU A 437 1.31 -5.52 -32.03
C LEU A 437 2.78 -5.60 -31.60
N SER A 438 3.18 -6.71 -30.97
CA SER A 438 4.56 -6.99 -30.56
C SER A 438 5.49 -7.12 -31.78
N GLN A 439 5.03 -7.74 -32.87
CA GLN A 439 5.77 -7.81 -34.15
C GLN A 439 5.96 -6.41 -34.76
N LYS A 440 4.90 -5.59 -34.79
CA LYS A 440 4.98 -4.20 -35.25
C LYS A 440 5.95 -3.37 -34.42
N ASN A 441 5.88 -3.48 -33.08
CA ASN A 441 6.78 -2.79 -32.16
C ASN A 441 8.24 -3.27 -32.36
N PHE A 442 8.46 -4.57 -32.56
CA PHE A 442 9.79 -5.13 -32.83
C PHE A 442 10.39 -4.54 -34.12
N ILE A 443 9.63 -4.52 -35.21
CA ILE A 443 10.09 -3.97 -36.50
C ILE A 443 10.34 -2.46 -36.39
N ALA A 444 9.47 -1.72 -35.71
CA ALA A 444 9.57 -0.26 -35.60
C ALA A 444 10.69 0.21 -34.66
N ASP A 445 10.81 -0.38 -33.47
CA ASP A 445 11.73 0.10 -32.43
C ASP A 445 13.12 -0.55 -32.47
N ILE A 446 13.22 -1.82 -32.90
CA ILE A 446 14.49 -2.57 -32.91
C ILE A 446 15.05 -2.68 -34.34
N GLY A 447 14.16 -2.86 -35.32
CA GLY A 447 14.53 -3.05 -36.72
C GLY A 447 14.99 -4.48 -37.03
N VAL A 448 14.83 -4.86 -38.30
CA VAL A 448 15.19 -6.20 -38.78
C VAL A 448 16.70 -6.28 -39.10
N PHE A 449 17.23 -7.50 -38.98
CA PHE A 449 18.62 -7.92 -39.15
C PHE A 449 19.40 -7.12 -40.18
N ASN A 450 20.66 -6.85 -39.86
CA ASN A 450 21.56 -6.15 -40.75
C ASN A 450 21.80 -7.02 -42.00
N SER A 451 21.24 -6.63 -43.15
CA SER A 451 21.80 -7.08 -44.42
C SER A 451 21.57 -6.04 -45.49
N LYS A 452 22.65 -5.75 -46.21
CA LYS A 452 22.66 -5.06 -47.50
C LYS A 452 21.84 -5.80 -48.60
N ASN A 453 21.03 -6.81 -48.25
CA ASN A 453 20.32 -7.71 -49.17
C ASN A 453 18.81 -7.89 -48.88
N PHE A 454 18.20 -7.11 -47.99
CA PHE A 454 16.73 -7.11 -47.83
C PHE A 454 16.20 -5.68 -47.96
N ASN A 455 15.74 -5.33 -49.16
CA ASN A 455 14.97 -4.10 -49.36
C ASN A 455 13.59 -4.29 -48.72
N PHE A 456 13.29 -3.46 -47.72
CA PHE A 456 12.02 -3.49 -47.01
C PHE A 456 11.00 -2.69 -47.82
N ASP A 457 10.21 -3.36 -48.67
CA ASP A 457 9.07 -2.71 -49.34
C ASP A 457 7.93 -2.50 -48.34
N SER A 458 7.26 -1.36 -48.46
CA SER A 458 6.10 -0.95 -47.65
C SER A 458 4.92 -1.92 -47.69
N SER A 459 4.93 -2.90 -48.60
CA SER A 459 3.94 -3.98 -48.69
C SER A 459 3.99 -4.99 -47.54
N TRP A 460 5.13 -5.16 -46.85
CA TRP A 460 5.27 -6.09 -45.72
C TRP A 460 4.53 -5.62 -44.47
N LEU A 461 4.35 -4.32 -44.28
CA LEU A 461 3.52 -3.76 -43.22
C LEU A 461 2.03 -4.07 -43.44
N ASN A 462 1.60 -4.26 -44.70
CA ASN A 462 0.24 -4.63 -45.06
C ASN A 462 -0.02 -6.15 -44.91
N LEU A 463 1.03 -6.98 -44.81
CA LEU A 463 0.93 -8.43 -44.57
C LEU A 463 0.78 -8.80 -43.08
N ILE A 464 0.89 -7.83 -42.17
CA ILE A 464 0.56 -8.02 -40.75
C ILE A 464 -0.97 -8.02 -40.64
N ALA A 465 -1.57 -9.18 -40.89
CA ALA A 465 -3.02 -9.34 -40.84
C ALA A 465 -3.59 -8.99 -39.46
N GLU A 466 -4.68 -8.21 -39.43
CA GLU A 466 -5.51 -7.97 -38.24
C GLU A 466 -6.30 -9.22 -37.85
N ASN A 467 -5.62 -10.31 -37.50
CA ASN A 467 -6.28 -11.46 -36.89
C ASN A 467 -5.93 -11.50 -35.40
N ASN A 468 -6.84 -10.91 -34.60
CA ASN A 468 -6.94 -11.16 -33.18
C ASN A 468 -7.07 -12.67 -32.96
N PHE A 469 -6.00 -13.32 -32.52
CA PHE A 469 -5.95 -14.76 -32.33
C PHE A 469 -6.63 -15.16 -31.02
N TRP A 470 -7.93 -14.90 -30.88
CA TRP A 470 -8.80 -15.47 -29.85
C TRP A 470 -10.27 -15.45 -30.34
N ASP A 471 -10.62 -16.36 -31.27
CA ASP A 471 -12.00 -16.89 -31.30
C ASP A 471 -12.08 -18.32 -31.88
N GLU A 472 -13.14 -18.99 -31.46
CA GLU A 472 -13.50 -20.39 -31.61
C GLU A 472 -13.94 -20.81 -33.02
N GLN A 473 -13.60 -22.06 -33.38
CA GLN A 473 -14.25 -22.90 -34.41
C GLN A 473 -14.21 -22.49 -35.90
N LEU A 474 -14.38 -23.53 -36.74
CA LEU A 474 -14.65 -23.54 -38.20
C LEU A 474 -13.42 -23.27 -39.10
N GLU A 475 -13.19 -23.90 -40.24
CA GLU A 475 -13.71 -25.08 -40.93
C GLU A 475 -12.76 -25.32 -42.12
N ASN A 476 -12.75 -26.53 -42.69
CA ASN A 476 -12.13 -26.77 -44.00
C ASN A 476 -12.78 -25.86 -45.05
N ARG A 477 -12.00 -25.10 -45.83
CA ARG A 477 -12.32 -24.83 -47.24
C ARG A 477 -11.10 -24.44 -48.07
N VAL A 478 -11.00 -25.10 -49.21
CA VAL A 478 -10.18 -24.79 -50.37
C VAL A 478 -10.86 -23.62 -51.11
N ILE A 479 -10.11 -22.55 -51.43
CA ILE A 479 -10.43 -21.64 -52.54
C ILE A 479 -9.12 -21.29 -53.24
N PHE A 480 -9.14 -21.45 -54.56
CA PHE A 480 -8.04 -21.27 -55.50
C PHE A 480 -7.77 -19.79 -55.80
N TRP A 481 -6.54 -19.61 -56.25
CA TRP A 481 -5.92 -18.45 -56.88
C TRP A 481 -6.61 -18.01 -58.17
N ASP A 482 -6.71 -16.69 -58.37
CA ASP A 482 -6.50 -16.01 -59.67
C ASP A 482 -6.27 -14.52 -59.38
N GLU A 483 -4.99 -14.13 -59.19
CA GLU A 483 -4.50 -12.75 -59.45
C GLU A 483 -2.99 -12.51 -59.16
N LEU A 484 -2.23 -13.51 -58.72
CA LEU A 484 -0.77 -13.36 -58.50
C LEU A 484 0.08 -14.10 -59.54
N VAL A 485 -0.35 -14.07 -60.81
CA VAL A 485 0.41 -14.64 -61.95
C VAL A 485 1.42 -13.67 -62.56
N SER A 486 1.40 -12.35 -62.28
CA SER A 486 2.35 -11.43 -62.96
C SER A 486 3.66 -11.13 -62.22
N LEU A 487 3.86 -11.59 -60.98
CA LEU A 487 5.05 -11.21 -60.19
C LEU A 487 6.12 -12.31 -60.04
N VAL A 488 5.86 -13.52 -60.55
CA VAL A 488 6.77 -14.68 -60.41
C VAL A 488 7.45 -15.05 -61.74
N GLU A 489 7.08 -14.43 -62.86
CA GLU A 489 7.72 -14.69 -64.16
C GLU A 489 9.12 -14.07 -64.33
N SER A 490 9.63 -13.26 -63.39
CA SER A 490 10.96 -12.64 -63.51
C SER A 490 12.09 -13.35 -62.75
N PHE A 491 11.82 -14.41 -61.99
CA PHE A 491 12.85 -15.11 -61.19
C PHE A 491 12.99 -16.62 -61.45
N ALA A 492 12.32 -17.13 -62.47
CA ALA A 492 12.34 -18.56 -62.82
C ALA A 492 12.90 -18.84 -64.24
N GLU A 493 13.93 -18.11 -64.67
CA GLU A 493 14.91 -18.66 -65.62
C GLU A 493 16.13 -19.19 -64.87
N SER A 494 15.98 -20.34 -64.20
CA SER A 494 16.98 -21.40 -64.28
C SER A 494 16.45 -22.70 -63.64
N LYS A 495 16.33 -23.71 -64.51
CA LYS A 495 16.18 -25.15 -64.21
C LYS A 495 14.86 -25.61 -63.57
N SER A 496 13.91 -25.86 -64.47
CA SER A 496 13.21 -27.15 -64.68
C SER A 496 13.72 -28.35 -63.83
N ARG A 497 12.93 -29.33 -63.38
CA ARG A 497 11.59 -29.84 -63.73
C ARG A 497 11.20 -30.90 -62.68
N SER A 498 9.90 -31.24 -62.68
CA SER A 498 9.23 -32.42 -62.10
C SER A 498 8.85 -32.35 -60.61
N LEU A 499 7.59 -32.09 -60.24
CA LEU A 499 6.31 -32.82 -60.44
C LEU A 499 5.98 -33.81 -59.31
N GLN A 500 4.84 -33.50 -58.69
CA GLN A 500 3.76 -34.38 -58.23
C GLN A 500 3.56 -34.66 -56.73
N SER A 501 2.48 -34.03 -56.28
CA SER A 501 1.54 -34.30 -55.19
C SER A 501 1.27 -35.76 -54.79
N ARG A 502 0.91 -35.97 -53.51
CA ARG A 502 -0.33 -36.68 -53.10
C ARG A 502 -0.63 -36.56 -51.60
N THR A 503 -1.86 -36.95 -51.27
CA THR A 503 -2.84 -36.40 -50.32
C THR A 503 -3.04 -37.26 -49.04
N VAL A 504 -3.37 -36.56 -47.93
CA VAL A 504 -4.40 -36.81 -46.87
C VAL A 504 -4.44 -38.12 -46.04
N LYS A 505 -4.51 -37.93 -44.70
CA LYS A 505 -5.38 -38.55 -43.64
C LYS A 505 -4.62 -38.37 -42.31
N GLY A 506 -5.09 -37.74 -41.22
CA GLY A 506 -6.42 -37.63 -40.62
C GLY A 506 -6.47 -38.53 -39.37
N LYS A 507 -6.28 -37.96 -38.17
CA LYS A 507 -6.89 -38.37 -36.87
C LYS A 507 -6.32 -37.58 -35.67
N SER A 508 -7.22 -37.06 -34.85
CA SER A 508 -7.07 -36.53 -33.48
C SER A 508 -7.57 -37.62 -32.49
N PRO A 509 -7.66 -37.42 -31.15
CA PRO A 509 -6.77 -36.83 -30.13
C PRO A 509 -6.44 -37.86 -29.02
N LYS A 510 -5.49 -37.57 -28.10
CA LYS A 510 -5.54 -38.08 -26.71
C LYS A 510 -4.86 -37.12 -25.71
N ASN A 511 -5.35 -37.23 -24.48
CA ASN A 511 -5.28 -36.34 -23.33
C ASN A 511 -3.93 -36.31 -22.57
N SER A 512 -3.91 -35.33 -21.66
CA SER A 512 -3.50 -35.37 -20.24
C SER A 512 -2.05 -35.07 -19.83
N GLU A 513 -2.01 -34.26 -18.75
CA GLU A 513 -1.03 -34.18 -17.67
C GLU A 513 0.27 -33.39 -17.90
N ASN A 514 0.42 -32.29 -17.15
CA ASN A 514 1.36 -32.23 -16.03
C ASN A 514 1.34 -30.86 -15.34
N LEU A 515 0.85 -30.84 -14.09
CA LEU A 515 1.17 -29.83 -13.08
C LEU A 515 2.48 -30.28 -12.43
N THR A 516 3.58 -29.57 -12.69
CA THR A 516 4.84 -29.81 -11.99
C THR A 516 4.89 -28.93 -10.74
N ALA A 517 4.68 -29.55 -9.58
CA ALA A 517 5.06 -28.98 -8.29
C ALA A 517 6.59 -29.03 -8.18
N THR A 518 7.22 -27.89 -7.92
CA THR A 518 8.62 -27.83 -7.52
C THR A 518 8.66 -27.35 -6.08
N ASP A 519 8.99 -28.26 -5.17
CA ASP A 519 9.27 -27.94 -3.78
C ASP A 519 10.66 -27.27 -3.72
N THR A 520 10.67 -25.94 -3.65
CA THR A 520 11.87 -25.18 -3.32
C THR A 520 11.71 -24.61 -1.92
N ILE A 521 12.51 -25.12 -0.98
CA ILE A 521 12.62 -24.55 0.37
C ILE A 521 13.50 -23.31 0.25
N CYS A 522 12.91 -22.11 0.35
CA CYS A 522 13.68 -20.86 0.44
C CYS A 522 14.36 -20.78 1.81
N GLY A 523 15.65 -20.43 1.82
CA GLY A 523 16.43 -20.10 3.02
C GLY A 523 16.61 -18.60 3.20
#